data_AF-A0A932MGP8-F1
#
_entry.id   AF-A0A932MGP8-F1
#
_cell.length_a   1.000
_cell.length_b   1.000
_cell.length_c   1.000
_cell.angle_alpha   90.00
_cell.angle_beta   90.00
_cell.angle_gamma   90.00
#
_symmetry.space_group_name_H-M   'P 1'
#
loop_
_entity.id
_entity.type
_entity.pdbx_description
1 polymer ?
#
loop_
_entity_poly.entity_id
_entity_poly.type
_entity_poly.pdbx_seq_one_letter_code
_entity_poly.pdbx_strand_id
1 'polypeptide(L)'
;MLAGLPPAHPLTRKRRLKAQDFVGQPFIALRPYTLLRHLVDEVFSELHLPLTIRAETSSGLSACQMVAKGLGISLADALVARCLPPGQIELRAWDPGLSLTYGFLYSSAHLPLSPVLEFAEIVAATTKKLSPKHVRLIRDTNTPRA
;
A
#
# COMPACT_ATOMS: atom_id res chain seq x y z
N MET A 1 -0.87 -3.39 1.96
CA MET A 1 0.34 -3.15 1.14
C MET A 1 0.78 -4.44 0.48
N LEU A 2 1.43 -4.33 -0.68
CA LEU A 2 1.99 -5.45 -1.45
C LEU A 2 3.44 -5.14 -1.81
N ALA A 3 4.24 -6.17 -2.01
CA ALA A 3 5.58 -6.04 -2.55
C ALA A 3 5.50 -5.78 -4.06
N GLY A 4 6.07 -4.68 -4.51
CA GLY A 4 6.25 -4.34 -5.91
C GLY A 4 7.62 -4.79 -6.40
N LEU A 5 7.64 -5.59 -7.47
CA LEU A 5 8.83 -6.15 -8.09
C LEU A 5 8.87 -5.77 -9.57
N PRO A 6 10.05 -5.52 -10.16
CA PRO A 6 10.15 -5.44 -11.61
C PRO A 6 9.75 -6.79 -12.25
N PRO A 7 9.23 -6.78 -13.48
CA PRO A 7 9.02 -8.01 -14.24
C PRO A 7 10.30 -8.85 -14.28
N ALA A 8 10.15 -10.18 -14.19
CA ALA A 8 11.26 -11.15 -14.16
C ALA A 8 12.25 -11.04 -12.97
N HIS A 9 12.00 -10.22 -11.95
CA HIS A 9 12.83 -10.20 -10.73
C HIS A 9 12.86 -11.60 -10.08
N PRO A 10 13.99 -12.10 -9.54
CA PRO A 10 14.07 -13.47 -9.00
C PRO A 10 13.00 -13.80 -7.94
N LEU A 11 12.67 -12.82 -7.09
CA LEU A 11 11.63 -12.96 -6.06
C LEU A 11 10.21 -13.15 -6.62
N THR A 12 9.95 -12.86 -7.90
CA THR A 12 8.64 -13.09 -8.54
C THR A 12 8.24 -14.57 -8.56
N ARG A 13 9.22 -15.49 -8.44
CA ARG A 13 9.00 -16.94 -8.33
C ARG A 13 8.30 -17.33 -7.03
N LYS A 14 8.38 -16.48 -6.00
CA LYS A 14 7.70 -16.71 -4.72
C LYS A 14 6.28 -16.14 -4.78
N ARG A 15 5.29 -16.94 -4.34
CA ARG A 15 3.90 -16.47 -4.22
C ARG A 15 3.72 -15.44 -3.11
N ARG A 16 4.49 -15.58 -2.03
CA ARG A 16 4.51 -14.71 -0.86
C ARG A 16 5.95 -14.50 -0.43
N LEU A 17 6.32 -13.24 -0.17
CA LEU A 17 7.65 -12.88 0.32
C LEU A 17 7.68 -12.86 1.84
N LYS A 18 8.83 -13.14 2.44
CA LYS A 18 9.07 -12.87 3.86
C LYS A 18 9.88 -11.58 3.99
N ALA A 19 9.81 -10.91 5.14
CA ALA A 19 10.63 -9.72 5.40
C ALA A 19 12.14 -9.95 5.11
N GLN A 20 12.66 -11.15 5.37
CA GLN A 20 14.06 -11.50 5.07
C GLN A 20 14.40 -11.42 3.58
N ASP A 21 13.42 -11.62 2.69
CA ASP A 21 13.63 -11.57 1.23
C ASP A 21 13.98 -10.16 0.73
N PHE A 22 13.72 -9.12 1.53
CA PHE A 22 14.03 -7.72 1.19
C PHE A 22 15.45 -7.32 1.59
N VAL A 23 16.09 -8.08 2.49
CA VAL A 23 17.44 -7.77 2.96
C VAL A 23 18.44 -7.90 1.81
N GLY A 24 19.30 -6.89 1.67
CA GLY A 24 20.29 -6.81 0.59
C GLY A 24 19.72 -6.49 -0.79
N GLN A 25 18.40 -6.38 -0.95
CA GLN A 25 17.78 -5.94 -2.20
C GLN A 25 17.82 -4.40 -2.29
N PRO A 26 18.05 -3.82 -3.48
CA PRO A 26 17.85 -2.38 -3.71
C PRO A 26 16.40 -2.00 -3.37
N PHE A 27 16.21 -1.20 -2.32
CA PHE A 27 14.90 -0.80 -1.86
C PHE A 27 14.61 0.66 -2.24
N ILE A 28 13.46 0.88 -2.89
CA ILE A 28 12.92 2.20 -3.18
C ILE A 28 11.96 2.54 -2.05
N ALA A 29 12.38 3.46 -1.19
CA ALA A 29 11.60 3.88 -0.03
C ALA A 29 10.74 5.11 -0.34
N LEU A 30 9.67 5.28 0.43
CA LEU A 30 9.05 6.58 0.54
C LEU A 30 9.85 7.48 1.49
N ARG A 31 9.70 8.80 1.36
CA ARG A 31 10.40 9.76 2.23
C ARG A 31 10.05 9.51 3.71
N PRO A 32 11.00 9.73 4.65
CA PRO A 32 10.86 9.38 6.08
C PRO A 32 9.58 9.86 6.76
N TYR A 33 9.08 11.05 6.42
CA TYR A 33 7.92 11.68 7.06
C TYR A 33 6.56 11.19 6.52
N THR A 34 6.54 10.17 5.67
CA THR A 34 5.28 9.58 5.18
C THR A 34 4.82 8.47 6.11
N LEU A 35 3.50 8.36 6.35
CA LEU A 35 2.91 7.29 7.17
C LEU A 35 3.39 5.89 6.71
N LEU A 36 3.38 5.66 5.40
CA LEU A 36 3.81 4.39 4.81
C LEU A 36 5.26 4.07 5.11
N ARG A 37 6.15 5.06 5.07
CA ARG A 37 7.55 4.87 5.41
C ARG A 37 7.72 4.52 6.88
N HIS A 38 7.04 5.26 7.77
CA HIS A 38 7.07 4.95 9.21
C HIS A 38 6.64 3.51 9.51
N LEU A 39 5.50 3.06 8.96
CA LEU A 39 4.99 1.71 9.18
C LEU A 39 5.95 0.62 8.64
N VAL A 40 6.59 0.87 7.50
CA VAL A 40 7.59 -0.04 6.95
C VAL A 40 8.83 -0.08 7.84
N ASP A 41 9.37 1.08 8.23
CA ASP A 41 10.55 1.17 9.07
C ASP A 41 10.32 0.49 10.43
N GLU A 42 9.15 0.66 11.04
CA GLU A 42 8.75 -0.01 12.28
C GLU A 42 8.85 -1.54 12.15
N VAL A 43 8.19 -2.14 11.15
CA VAL A 43 8.22 -3.59 10.93
C VAL A 43 9.64 -4.11 10.72
N PHE A 44 10.45 -3.44 9.88
CA PHE A 44 11.81 -3.92 9.59
C PHE A 44 12.77 -3.68 10.75
N SER A 45 12.56 -2.63 11.54
CA SER A 45 13.31 -2.37 12.77
C SER A 45 13.03 -3.43 13.82
N GLU A 46 11.76 -3.76 14.10
CA GLU A 46 11.37 -4.80 15.07
C GLU A 46 11.96 -6.17 14.70
N LEU A 47 11.98 -6.48 13.40
CA LEU A 47 12.55 -7.73 12.90
C LEU A 47 14.09 -7.74 12.82
N HIS A 48 14.74 -6.60 13.08
CA HIS A 48 16.20 -6.43 12.94
C HIS A 48 16.70 -6.75 11.52
N LEU A 49 15.92 -6.35 10.51
CA LEU A 49 16.19 -6.60 9.08
C LEU A 49 16.37 -5.26 8.34
N PRO A 50 17.56 -4.66 8.32
CA PRO A 50 17.73 -3.35 7.70
C PRO A 50 17.49 -3.39 6.18
N LEU A 51 16.70 -2.44 5.68
CA LEU A 51 16.48 -2.26 4.25
C LEU A 51 17.66 -1.50 3.60
N THR A 52 18.08 -1.93 2.41
CA THR A 52 19.10 -1.21 1.63
C THR A 52 18.46 -0.14 0.77
N ILE A 53 18.20 1.04 1.36
CA ILE A 53 17.56 2.16 0.67
C ILE A 53 18.50 2.71 -0.42
N ARG A 54 18.07 2.62 -1.68
CA ARG A 54 18.82 3.10 -2.85
C ARG A 54 18.22 4.33 -3.51
N ALA A 55 16.93 4.56 -3.30
CA ALA A 55 16.22 5.74 -3.78
C ALA A 55 15.08 6.09 -2.81
N GLU A 56 14.72 7.37 -2.78
CA GLU A 56 13.59 7.87 -2.02
C GLU A 56 12.68 8.74 -2.88
N THR A 57 11.38 8.70 -2.62
CA THR A 57 10.39 9.58 -3.25
C THR A 57 9.24 9.89 -2.30
N SER A 58 8.57 11.02 -2.48
CA SER A 58 7.36 11.36 -1.70
C SER A 58 6.08 10.75 -2.29
N SER A 59 6.15 10.13 -3.48
CA SER A 59 4.99 9.64 -4.22
C SER A 59 5.02 8.11 -4.36
N GLY A 60 3.96 7.44 -3.90
CA GLY A 60 3.79 5.99 -4.09
C GLY A 60 3.75 5.58 -5.56
N LEU A 61 3.17 6.43 -6.42
CA LEU A 61 3.13 6.17 -7.86
C LEU A 61 4.53 6.25 -8.47
N SER A 62 5.30 7.26 -8.08
CA SER A 62 6.69 7.41 -8.52
C SER A 62 7.56 6.23 -8.05
N ALA A 63 7.36 5.74 -6.82
CA ALA A 63 8.05 4.56 -6.34
C ALA A 63 7.73 3.33 -7.22
N CYS A 64 6.45 3.11 -7.55
CA CYS A 64 6.04 2.03 -8.45
C CYS A 64 6.64 2.18 -9.86
N GLN A 65 6.73 3.40 -10.40
CA GLN A 65 7.36 3.66 -11.70
C GLN A 65 8.87 3.39 -11.67
N MET A 66 9.56 3.70 -10.57
CA MET A 66 10.97 3.36 -10.38
C MET A 66 11.18 1.85 -10.30
N VAL A 67 10.29 1.12 -9.60
CA VAL A 67 10.28 -0.35 -9.59
C VAL A 67 10.08 -0.90 -11.00
N ALA A 68 9.10 -0.38 -11.75
CA ALA A 68 8.82 -0.81 -13.12
C ALA A 68 10.02 -0.60 -14.07
N LYS A 69 10.84 0.41 -13.80
CA LYS A 69 12.10 0.70 -14.51
C LYS A 69 13.30 -0.14 -14.01
N GLY A 70 13.11 -1.01 -13.02
CA GLY A 70 14.15 -1.92 -12.53
C GLY A 70 15.13 -1.31 -11.53
N LEU A 71 14.84 -0.14 -10.94
CA LEU A 71 15.75 0.52 -9.99
C LEU A 71 15.80 -0.20 -8.62
N GLY A 72 14.88 -1.12 -8.37
CA GLY A 72 14.79 -1.88 -7.12
C GLY A 72 13.40 -2.44 -6.88
N ILE A 73 13.15 -2.80 -5.62
CA ILE A 73 11.85 -3.27 -5.12
C ILE A 73 11.28 -2.27 -4.12
N SER A 74 9.97 -2.34 -3.87
CA SER A 74 9.32 -1.48 -2.87
C SER A 74 8.15 -2.18 -2.21
N LEU A 75 7.69 -1.65 -1.07
CA LEU A 75 6.39 -1.99 -0.51
C LEU A 75 5.39 -0.91 -0.91
N ALA A 76 4.49 -1.26 -1.83
CA ALA A 76 3.54 -0.36 -2.45
C ALA A 76 2.14 -0.49 -1.83
N ASP A 77 1.40 0.62 -1.89
CA ASP A 77 -0.05 0.56 -1.73
C ASP A 77 -0.68 -0.20 -2.92
N ALA A 78 -1.65 -1.07 -2.61
CA ALA A 78 -2.22 -1.99 -3.58
C ALA A 78 -3.14 -1.31 -4.61
N LEU A 79 -3.70 -0.14 -4.28
CA LEU A 79 -4.49 0.68 -5.21
C LEU A 79 -3.56 1.49 -6.10
N VAL A 80 -2.56 2.16 -5.51
CA VAL A 80 -1.61 2.99 -6.26
C VAL A 80 -0.84 2.17 -7.29
N ALA A 81 -0.38 0.97 -6.94
CA ALA A 81 0.35 0.12 -7.88
C ALA A 81 -0.48 -0.30 -9.10
N ARG A 82 -1.82 -0.30 -9.00
CA ARG A 82 -2.75 -0.62 -10.10
C ARG A 82 -2.97 0.53 -11.07
N CYS A 83 -2.51 1.73 -10.74
CA CYS A 83 -2.54 2.86 -11.66
C CYS A 83 -1.48 2.73 -12.78
N LEU A 84 -0.51 1.81 -12.64
CA LEU A 84 0.42 1.50 -13.70
C LEU A 84 -0.25 0.60 -14.77
N PRO A 85 0.17 0.72 -16.04
CA PRO A 85 -0.24 -0.24 -17.07
C PRO A 85 0.06 -1.69 -16.66
N PRO A 86 -0.82 -2.65 -17.01
CA PRO A 86 -0.61 -4.06 -16.70
C PRO A 86 0.75 -4.57 -17.17
N GLY A 87 1.38 -5.45 -16.37
CA GLY A 87 2.65 -6.07 -16.69
C GLY A 87 3.91 -5.22 -16.43
N GLN A 88 3.77 -3.96 -16.02
CA GLN A 88 4.93 -3.13 -15.67
C GLN A 88 5.50 -3.42 -14.27
N ILE A 89 4.68 -3.98 -13.37
CA ILE A 89 5.09 -4.30 -12.01
C ILE A 89 4.40 -5.59 -11.57
N GLU A 90 5.16 -6.49 -10.95
CA GLU A 90 4.66 -7.71 -10.35
C GLU A 90 4.36 -7.47 -8.87
N LEU A 91 3.12 -7.77 -8.46
CA LEU A 91 2.69 -7.59 -7.06
C LEU A 91 2.68 -8.93 -6.33
N ARG A 92 3.27 -8.98 -5.14
CA ARG A 92 3.29 -10.16 -4.27
C ARG A 92 2.83 -9.80 -2.87
N ALA A 93 2.10 -10.73 -2.25
CA ALA A 93 1.86 -10.65 -0.81
C ALA A 93 3.19 -10.82 -0.06
N TRP A 94 3.27 -10.29 1.16
CA TRP A 94 4.43 -10.47 2.01
C TRP A 94 4.00 -10.66 3.46
N ASP A 95 4.86 -11.32 4.26
CA ASP A 95 4.70 -11.48 5.71
C ASP A 95 5.72 -10.61 6.47
N PRO A 96 5.30 -9.92 7.56
CA PRO A 96 3.99 -10.05 8.22
C PRO A 96 2.83 -9.37 7.48
N GLY A 97 3.15 -8.52 6.49
CA GLY A 97 2.16 -7.73 5.77
C GLY A 97 1.74 -6.49 6.56
N LEU A 98 1.21 -5.49 5.86
CA LEU A 98 0.71 -4.25 6.45
C LEU A 98 -0.64 -3.90 5.84
N SER A 99 -1.60 -3.56 6.70
CA SER A 99 -2.93 -3.08 6.29
C SER A 99 -2.99 -1.56 6.42
N LEU A 100 -3.54 -0.90 5.41
CA LEU A 100 -3.79 0.53 5.41
C LEU A 100 -5.28 0.76 5.53
N THR A 101 -5.66 1.55 6.52
CA THR A 101 -7.06 1.95 6.73
C THR A 101 -7.29 3.29 6.07
N TYR A 102 -8.27 3.31 5.16
CA TYR A 102 -8.78 4.52 4.53
C TYR A 102 -10.14 4.84 5.14
N GLY A 103 -10.43 6.12 5.30
CA GLY A 103 -11.68 6.58 5.89
C GLY A 103 -12.06 7.96 5.40
N PHE A 104 -13.33 8.30 5.64
CA PHE A 104 -13.85 9.64 5.44
C PHE A 104 -13.88 10.34 6.78
N LEU A 105 -13.38 11.57 6.80
CA LEU A 105 -13.41 12.41 7.99
C LEU A 105 -14.55 13.41 7.84
N TYR A 106 -15.39 13.47 8.86
CA TYR A 106 -16.50 14.43 8.93
C TYR A 106 -16.30 15.33 10.13
N SER A 107 -16.89 16.53 10.07
CA SER A 107 -16.95 17.40 11.24
C SER A 107 -17.72 16.70 12.35
N SER A 108 -17.23 16.78 13.60
CA SER A 108 -17.97 16.32 14.76
C SER A 108 -19.11 17.27 15.16
N ALA A 109 -19.12 18.50 14.65
CA ALA A 109 -20.11 19.51 14.98
C ALA A 109 -21.44 19.35 14.23
N HIS A 110 -21.42 18.68 13.08
CA HIS A 110 -22.60 18.53 12.22
C HIS A 110 -22.67 17.13 11.65
N LEU A 111 -23.86 16.53 11.65
CA LEU A 111 -24.08 15.27 10.97
C LEU A 111 -23.86 15.44 9.45
N PRO A 112 -23.16 14.49 8.80
CA PRO A 112 -22.98 14.53 7.36
C PRO A 112 -24.35 14.42 6.66
N LEU A 113 -24.55 15.24 5.64
CA LEU A 113 -25.76 15.19 4.81
C LEU A 113 -25.81 13.88 4.01
N SER A 114 -27.01 13.42 3.63
CA SER A 114 -27.17 12.16 2.88
C SER A 114 -26.30 12.08 1.61
N PRO A 115 -26.17 13.13 0.77
CA PRO A 115 -25.30 13.07 -0.41
C PRO A 115 -23.82 12.83 -0.10
N VAL A 116 -23.35 13.28 1.08
CA VAL A 116 -21.96 13.08 1.52
C VAL A 116 -21.74 11.61 1.90
N LEU A 117 -22.70 11.02 2.61
CA LEU A 117 -22.66 9.61 2.97
C LEU A 117 -22.76 8.71 1.74
N GLU A 118 -23.65 9.04 0.79
CA GLU A 118 -23.79 8.33 -0.48
C GLU A 118 -22.49 8.39 -1.31
N PHE A 119 -21.85 9.55 -1.38
CA PHE A 119 -20.55 9.68 -2.03
C PHE A 119 -19.49 8.78 -1.39
N ALA A 120 -19.41 8.76 -0.05
CA ALA A 120 -18.49 7.90 0.67
C ALA A 120 -18.74 6.40 0.39
N GLU A 121 -20.00 5.98 0.33
CA GLU A 121 -20.38 4.62 -0.04
C GLU A 121 -19.97 4.28 -1.48
N ILE A 122 -20.21 5.18 -2.44
CA ILE A 122 -19.82 5.00 -3.84
C ILE A 122 -18.31 4.84 -3.95
N VAL A 123 -17.52 5.68 -3.28
CA VAL A 123 -16.05 5.60 -3.30
C VAL A 123 -15.57 4.30 -2.64
N ALA A 124 -16.14 3.91 -1.50
CA ALA A 124 -15.79 2.67 -0.83
C ALA A 124 -16.10 1.43 -1.71
N ALA A 125 -17.30 1.39 -2.29
CA ALA A 125 -17.72 0.32 -3.21
C ALA A 125 -16.84 0.26 -4.46
N THR A 126 -16.49 1.41 -5.05
CA THR A 126 -15.60 1.50 -6.22
C THR A 126 -14.21 0.99 -5.88
N THR A 127 -13.66 1.38 -4.73
CA THR A 127 -12.35 0.91 -4.25
C THR A 127 -12.32 -0.59 -4.05
N LYS A 128 -13.40 -1.17 -3.48
CA LYS A 128 -13.55 -2.63 -3.35
C LYS A 128 -13.61 -3.34 -4.70
N LYS A 129 -14.30 -2.76 -5.69
CA LYS A 129 -14.37 -3.30 -7.07
C LYS A 129 -13.00 -3.28 -7.75
N LEU A 130 -12.19 -2.24 -7.53
CA LEU A 130 -10.85 -2.11 -8.14
C LEU A 130 -9.84 -3.14 -7.61
N SER A 131 -9.96 -3.55 -6.34
CA SER A 131 -9.08 -4.56 -5.75
C SER A 131 -9.81 -5.48 -4.76
N PRO A 132 -10.66 -6.41 -5.25
CA PRO A 132 -11.54 -7.21 -4.40
C PRO A 132 -10.79 -8.08 -3.38
N LYS A 133 -9.58 -8.53 -3.73
CA LYS A 133 -8.74 -9.39 -2.90
C LYS A 133 -7.93 -8.64 -1.84
N HIS A 134 -7.68 -7.34 -2.03
CA HIS A 134 -6.77 -6.58 -1.16
C HIS A 134 -7.45 -5.42 -0.42
N VAL A 135 -8.70 -5.10 -0.76
CA VAL A 135 -9.52 -4.12 -0.06
C VAL A 135 -10.58 -4.83 0.76
N ARG A 136 -10.64 -4.53 2.05
CA ARG A 136 -11.73 -4.95 2.94
C ARG A 136 -12.53 -3.72 3.33
N LEU A 137 -13.85 -3.76 3.13
CA LEU A 137 -14.72 -2.71 3.64
C LEU A 137 -14.83 -2.87 5.16
N ILE A 138 -14.57 -1.79 5.88
CA ILE A 138 -14.76 -1.69 7.32
C ILE A 138 -15.99 -0.81 7.50
N ARG A 139 -17.01 -1.33 8.19
CA ARG A 139 -18.16 -0.53 8.60
C ARG A 139 -17.96 -0.19 10.06
N ASP A 140 -18.06 1.09 10.38
CA ASP A 140 -18.01 1.54 11.76
C ASP A 140 -19.34 1.17 12.42
N THR A 141 -19.31 0.34 13.46
CA THR A 141 -20.52 0.00 14.24
C THR A 141 -20.95 1.15 15.17
N ASN A 142 -20.21 2.26 15.16
CA ASN A 142 -20.39 3.39 16.08
C ASN A 142 -21.11 4.59 15.47
N THR A 143 -21.82 4.43 14.34
CA THR A 143 -22.74 5.46 13.86
C THR A 143 -23.92 5.54 14.85
N PRO A 144 -24.21 6.69 15.48
CA PRO A 144 -25.41 6.82 16.30
C PRO A 144 -26.62 6.53 15.40
N ARG A 145 -27.39 5.49 15.76
CA ARG A 145 -28.71 5.29 15.16
C ARG A 145 -29.52 6.54 15.46
N ALA A 146 -29.99 7.20 14.40
CA ALA A 146 -31.00 8.25 14.49
C ALA A 146 -32.26 7.73 15.19
#